data_AF-A0A2V4CAD1-F1
#
_entry.id   AF-A0A2V4CAD1-F1
#
_cell.length_a   1.000
_cell.length_b   1.000
_cell.length_c   1.000
_cell.angle_alpha   90.00
_cell.angle_beta   90.00
_cell.angle_gamma   90.00
#
_symmetry.space_group_name_H-M   'P 1'
#
loop_
_entity.id
_entity.type
_entity.pdbx_description
1 polymer ?
#
loop_
_entity_poly.entity_id
_entity_poly.type
_entity_poly.pdbx_seq_one_letter_code
_entity_poly.pdbx_strand_id
1 'polypeptide(L)'
;MKQIILVIFLIFTFIKLNAQNIDFKDSNFKNALFENKIKIDLNNDGIIQVDEAEKVTDLNLMKKNISDITEIKYFKNLKTLSLTNNNLKILKVENLLFFRRFILCKK
;
A
#
# COMPACT_ATOMS: atom_id res chain seq x y z
N MET A 1 1.15 -10.66 -43.17
CA MET A 1 1.26 -9.31 -42.59
C MET A 1 0.06 -8.92 -41.73
N LYS A 2 -1.19 -8.96 -42.23
CA LYS A 2 -2.39 -8.63 -41.44
C LYS A 2 -2.59 -9.46 -40.15
N GLN A 3 -2.32 -10.76 -40.18
CA GLN A 3 -2.43 -11.61 -38.99
C GLN A 3 -1.33 -11.36 -37.95
N ILE A 4 -0.12 -11.00 -38.39
CA ILE A 4 1.00 -10.64 -37.50
C ILE A 4 0.69 -9.32 -36.75
N ILE A 5 0.08 -8.35 -37.43
CA ILE A 5 -0.36 -7.08 -36.83
C ILE A 5 -1.43 -7.32 -35.75
N LEU A 6 -2.38 -8.23 -35.99
CA LEU A 6 -3.43 -8.58 -35.03
C LEU A 6 -2.87 -9.23 -33.75
N VAL A 7 -1.85 -10.08 -33.90
CA VAL A 7 -1.16 -10.74 -32.77
C VAL A 7 -0.35 -9.74 -31.94
N ILE A 8 0.33 -8.77 -32.59
CA ILE A 8 1.05 -7.69 -31.89
C ILE A 8 0.07 -6.81 -31.10
N PHE A 9 -1.10 -6.50 -31.68
CA PHE A 9 -2.14 -5.73 -31.00
C PHE A 9 -2.71 -6.45 -29.76
N LEU A 10 -2.89 -7.78 -29.84
CA LEU A 10 -3.29 -8.60 -28.69
C LEU A 10 -2.23 -8.60 -27.59
N ILE A 11 -0.94 -8.69 -27.92
CA ILE A 11 0.17 -8.67 -26.94
C ILE A 11 0.24 -7.31 -26.21
N PHE A 12 -0.05 -6.19 -26.89
CA PHE A 12 -0.09 -4.85 -26.28
C PHE A 12 -1.18 -4.71 -25.19
N THR A 13 -2.31 -5.41 -25.33
CA THR A 13 -3.39 -5.37 -24.32
C THR A 13 -3.06 -6.15 -23.03
N PHE A 14 -2.03 -7.00 -23.05
CA PHE A 14 -1.57 -7.75 -21.88
C PHE A 14 -0.52 -7.03 -21.04
N ILE A 15 0.03 -5.91 -21.51
CA ILE A 15 0.90 -5.05 -20.71
C ILE A 15 0.00 -4.26 -19.74
N LYS A 16 -0.55 -4.95 -18.73
CA LYS A 16 -1.25 -4.30 -17.63
C LYS A 16 -0.24 -3.41 -16.91
N LEU A 17 -0.41 -2.10 -17.08
CA LEU A 17 0.20 -1.09 -16.23
C LEU A 17 -0.05 -1.47 -14.77
N ASN A 18 1.00 -1.54 -13.97
CA ASN A 18 0.92 -1.81 -12.52
C ASN A 18 0.35 -0.62 -11.71
N ALA A 19 -0.16 0.41 -12.39
CA ALA A 19 -0.82 1.58 -11.80
C ALA A 19 -2.26 1.25 -11.35
N GLN A 20 -2.41 0.29 -10.44
CA GLN A 20 -3.70 0.05 -9.78
C GLN A 20 -3.83 0.98 -8.58
N ASN A 21 -4.91 1.75 -8.52
CA ASN A 21 -5.16 2.64 -7.39
C ASN A 21 -5.60 1.84 -6.17
N ILE A 22 -5.10 2.22 -4.98
CA ILE A 22 -5.55 1.64 -3.72
C ILE A 22 -6.71 2.47 -3.17
N ASP A 23 -7.82 1.80 -2.89
CA ASP A 23 -8.98 2.42 -2.23
C ASP A 23 -8.92 2.17 -0.71
N PHE A 24 -8.71 3.24 0.05
CA PHE A 24 -8.52 3.19 1.50
C PHE A 24 -9.84 3.38 2.23
N LYS A 25 -10.21 2.40 3.07
CA LYS A 25 -11.44 2.47 3.86
C LYS A 25 -11.35 3.47 5.01
N ASP A 26 -10.16 3.61 5.58
CA ASP A 26 -9.89 4.53 6.69
C ASP A 26 -9.17 5.78 6.15
N SER A 27 -9.85 6.92 6.23
CA SER A 27 -9.29 8.20 5.81
C SER A 27 -8.09 8.63 6.65
N ASN A 28 -8.03 8.25 7.94
CA ASN A 28 -6.87 8.53 8.78
C ASN A 28 -5.67 7.69 8.35
N PHE A 29 -5.88 6.44 7.90
CA PHE A 29 -4.80 5.64 7.32
C PHE A 29 -4.26 6.30 6.05
N LYS A 30 -5.15 6.68 5.12
CA LYS A 30 -4.75 7.42 3.90
C LYS A 30 -3.96 8.68 4.24
N ASN A 31 -4.51 9.54 5.10
CA ASN A 31 -3.85 10.80 5.49
C ASN A 31 -2.49 10.55 6.15
N ALA A 32 -2.38 9.53 7.01
CA ALA A 32 -1.13 9.18 7.66
C ALA A 32 -0.05 8.73 6.66
N LEU A 33 -0.43 8.13 5.53
CA LEU A 33 0.50 7.78 4.45
C LEU A 33 1.02 9.04 3.72
N PHE A 34 0.14 10.01 3.43
CA PHE A 34 0.54 11.29 2.82
C PHE A 34 1.38 12.18 3.76
N GLU A 35 1.12 12.14 5.06
CA GLU A 35 1.86 12.88 6.09
C GLU A 35 3.16 12.20 6.54
N ASN A 36 3.46 11.01 6.03
CA ASN A 36 4.61 10.26 6.46
C ASN A 36 5.92 10.95 6.02
N LYS A 37 7.01 10.68 6.74
CA LYS A 37 8.34 11.25 6.43
C LYS A 37 8.86 10.83 5.06
N ILE A 38 8.49 9.63 4.62
CA ILE A 38 8.80 9.15 3.28
C ILE A 38 7.69 9.58 2.34
N LYS A 39 8.09 10.07 1.16
CA LYS A 39 7.16 10.34 0.08
C LYS A 39 6.70 9.01 -0.53
N ILE A 40 5.39 8.75 -0.48
CA ILE A 40 4.78 7.50 -0.97
C ILE A 40 4.15 7.69 -2.35
N ASP A 41 3.33 8.73 -2.52
CA ASP A 41 2.88 9.20 -3.84
C ASP A 41 4.10 9.75 -4.59
N LEU A 42 4.67 8.95 -5.49
CA LEU A 42 5.92 9.24 -6.19
C LEU A 42 5.68 10.11 -7.42
N ASN A 43 4.52 9.94 -8.06
CA ASN A 43 4.15 10.63 -9.28
C ASN A 43 3.40 11.97 -9.03
N ASN A 44 3.06 12.28 -7.77
CA ASN A 44 2.33 13.47 -7.31
C ASN A 44 0.92 13.61 -7.91
N ASP A 45 0.24 12.49 -8.22
CA ASP A 45 -1.14 12.52 -8.73
C ASP A 45 -2.20 12.61 -7.61
N GLY A 46 -1.78 12.58 -6.34
CA GLY A 46 -2.66 12.62 -5.18
C GLY A 46 -3.32 11.28 -4.86
N ILE A 47 -2.86 10.20 -5.50
CA ILE A 47 -3.33 8.83 -5.36
C ILE A 47 -2.12 7.97 -4.97
N ILE A 48 -2.37 6.89 -4.22
CA ILE A 48 -1.34 5.89 -3.95
C ILE A 48 -1.66 4.67 -4.79
N GLN A 49 -0.75 4.34 -5.69
CA GLN A 49 -0.84 3.19 -6.57
C GLN A 49 -0.15 1.97 -5.93
N VAL A 50 -0.50 0.77 -6.40
CA VAL A 50 0.05 -0.49 -5.85
C VAL A 50 1.57 -0.55 -6.03
N ASP A 51 2.11 -0.12 -7.16
CA ASP A 51 3.55 -0.11 -7.41
C ASP A 51 4.30 0.88 -6.51
N GLU A 52 3.66 1.98 -6.11
CA GLU A 52 4.19 2.93 -5.13
C GLU A 52 4.18 2.33 -3.72
N ALA A 53 3.07 1.70 -3.32
CA ALA A 53 2.97 1.00 -2.03
C ALA A 53 3.99 -0.15 -1.92
N GLU A 54 4.27 -0.86 -3.02
CA GLU A 54 5.27 -1.93 -3.05
C GLU A 54 6.70 -1.41 -2.86
N LYS A 55 7.01 -0.14 -3.12
CA LYS A 55 8.36 0.43 -2.90
C LYS A 55 8.61 0.79 -1.44
N VAL A 56 7.58 0.82 -0.60
CA VAL A 56 7.68 1.21 0.80
C VAL A 56 8.21 0.06 1.66
N THR A 57 9.30 0.32 2.39
CA THR A 57 9.91 -0.66 3.32
C THR A 57 9.67 -0.37 4.79
N ASP A 58 9.35 0.88 5.14
CA ASP A 58 9.24 1.31 6.53
C ASP A 58 8.10 2.33 6.69
N LEU A 59 7.17 2.04 7.62
CA LEU A 59 6.04 2.91 7.94
C LEU A 59 5.96 3.18 9.43
N ASN A 60 5.88 4.46 9.78
CA ASN A 60 5.65 4.93 11.13
C ASN A 60 4.33 5.69 11.19
N LEU A 61 3.29 5.01 11.69
CA LEU A 61 1.91 5.50 11.71
C LEU A 61 1.38 5.64 13.14
N MET A 62 2.25 6.04 14.07
CA MET A 62 1.88 6.17 15.48
C MET A 62 0.97 7.37 15.74
N LYS A 63 0.00 7.21 16.66
CA LYS A 63 -0.89 8.29 17.13
C LYS A 63 -1.67 8.97 15.99
N LYS A 64 -2.18 8.19 15.05
CA LYS A 64 -2.90 8.68 13.87
C LYS A 64 -4.40 8.39 13.92
N ASN A 65 -4.93 7.89 15.04
CA ASN A 65 -6.34 7.50 15.20
C ASN A 65 -6.83 6.49 14.14
N ILE A 66 -5.92 5.65 13.63
CA ILE A 66 -6.24 4.66 12.59
C ILE A 66 -7.06 3.53 13.21
N SER A 67 -8.12 3.14 12.54
CA SER A 67 -9.06 2.11 12.97
C SER A 67 -9.11 0.91 12.03
N ASP A 68 -8.81 1.10 10.74
CA ASP A 68 -8.68 0.06 9.72
C ASP A 68 -7.35 0.21 8.94
N ILE A 69 -6.65 -0.92 8.75
CA ILE A 69 -5.41 -1.03 7.97
C ILE A 69 -5.52 -2.13 6.91
N THR A 70 -6.73 -2.52 6.50
CA THR A 70 -6.96 -3.62 5.55
C THR A 70 -6.13 -3.47 4.28
N GLU A 71 -5.94 -2.25 3.80
CA GLU A 71 -5.16 -1.95 2.60
C GLU A 71 -3.63 -2.07 2.80
N ILE A 72 -3.12 -2.35 4.00
CA ILE A 72 -1.70 -2.62 4.24
C ILE A 72 -1.18 -3.84 3.43
N LYS A 73 -2.09 -4.72 2.98
CA LYS A 73 -1.77 -5.87 2.11
C LYS A 73 -1.07 -5.51 0.79
N TYR A 74 -1.21 -4.27 0.33
CA TYR A 74 -0.54 -3.80 -0.88
C TYR A 74 0.94 -3.41 -0.63
N PHE A 75 1.35 -3.23 0.62
CA PHE A 75 2.71 -2.86 1.02
C PHE A 75 3.60 -4.11 1.17
N LYS A 76 3.80 -4.85 0.06
CA LYS A 76 4.41 -6.19 0.06
C LYS A 76 5.86 -6.23 0.57
N ASN A 77 6.62 -5.16 0.35
CA ASN A 77 8.03 -5.07 0.76
C ASN A 77 8.22 -4.39 2.12
N LEU A 78 7.13 -4.15 2.87
CA LEU A 78 7.18 -3.50 4.18
C LEU A 78 7.87 -4.42 5.20
N LYS A 79 8.96 -3.92 5.78
CA LYS A 79 9.79 -4.63 6.77
C LYS A 79 9.50 -4.18 8.19
N THR A 80 9.21 -2.89 8.34
CA THR A 80 8.94 -2.24 9.63
C THR A 80 7.61 -1.51 9.59
N LEU A 81 6.76 -1.78 10.57
CA LEU A 81 5.48 -1.08 10.76
C LEU A 81 5.28 -0.76 12.24
N SER A 82 5.10 0.53 12.54
CA SER A 82 4.73 1.02 13.87
C SER A 82 3.32 1.58 13.86
N LEU A 83 2.45 1.00 14.67
CA LEU A 83 1.03 1.37 14.79
C LEU A 83 0.64 1.75 16.23
N THR A 84 1.63 2.04 17.07
CA THR A 84 1.44 2.40 18.48
C THR A 84 0.45 3.55 18.66
N ASN A 85 -0.44 3.42 19.65
CA ASN A 85 -1.50 4.39 19.98
C ASN A 85 -2.46 4.67 18.81
N ASN A 86 -3.06 3.63 18.25
CA ASN A 86 -4.15 3.72 17.28
C ASN A 86 -5.38 2.91 17.78
N ASN A 87 -6.51 3.09 17.09
CA ASN A 87 -7.83 2.56 17.50
C ASN A 87 -8.18 1.25 16.77
N LEU A 88 -7.20 0.37 16.57
CA LEU A 88 -7.36 -0.87 15.81
C LEU A 88 -8.21 -1.90 16.59
N LYS A 89 -9.42 -2.16 16.09
CA LYS A 89 -10.37 -3.11 16.70
C LYS A 89 -10.08 -4.57 16.34
N ILE A 90 -9.71 -4.84 15.08
CA ILE A 90 -9.45 -6.19 14.57
C ILE A 90 -8.22 -6.11 13.68
N LEU A 91 -7.12 -6.72 14.10
CA LEU A 91 -5.92 -6.84 13.30
C LEU A 91 -6.00 -8.18 12.55
N LYS A 92 -6.71 -8.23 11.42
CA LYS A 92 -6.78 -9.44 10.57
C LYS A 92 -5.53 -9.51 9.70
N VAL A 93 -4.46 -10.03 10.29
CA VAL A 93 -3.14 -10.12 9.67
C VAL A 93 -3.02 -11.45 8.93
N GLU A 94 -3.76 -11.62 7.85
CA GLU A 94 -3.77 -12.92 7.15
C GLU A 94 -2.55 -13.15 6.25
N ASN A 95 -1.64 -12.18 6.06
CA ASN A 95 -0.52 -12.32 5.11
C ASN A 95 0.81 -11.59 5.46
N LEU A 96 1.10 -11.29 6.73
CA LEU A 96 2.37 -10.63 7.09
C LEU A 96 3.53 -11.62 7.32
N LEU A 97 3.71 -12.59 6.42
CA LEU A 97 4.82 -13.56 6.46
C LEU A 97 6.23 -12.94 6.25
N PHE A 98 6.33 -11.61 6.07
CA PHE A 98 7.59 -10.92 5.72
C PHE A 98 8.06 -9.86 6.73
N PHE A 99 7.35 -9.61 7.84
CA PHE A 99 7.72 -8.54 8.75
C PHE A 99 8.89 -8.96 9.63
N ARG A 100 10.02 -8.24 9.49
CA ARG A 100 11.17 -8.42 10.39
C ARG A 100 10.89 -7.87 11.78
N ARG A 101 10.05 -6.82 11.89
CA ARG A 101 9.67 -6.24 13.18
C ARG A 101 8.29 -5.59 13.12
N PHE A 102 7.40 -6.06 13.98
CA PHE A 102 6.05 -5.53 14.15
C PHE A 102 5.89 -4.99 15.58
N ILE A 103 5.54 -3.70 15.72
CA ILE A 103 5.41 -3.05 17.03
C ILE A 103 3.98 -2.56 17.22
N LEU A 104 3.28 -3.18 18.17
CA LEU A 104 2.01 -2.73 18.72
C LEU A 104 2.18 -2.53 20.22
N CYS A 105 1.90 -1.33 20.70
CA CYS A 105 1.66 -1.10 22.12
C CYS A 105 0.22 -0.60 22.25
N LYS A 106 -0.63 -1.43 22.85
CA LYS A 106 -1.95 -1.00 23.34
C LYS A 106 -1.75 -0.49 24.76
N LYS A 107 -2.22 0.72 25.03
CA LYS A 107 -2.37 1.22 26.40
C LYS A 107 -3.63 0.63 27.02
#